data_AF-A0A151Z9E0-F1
#
_entry.id   AF-A0A151Z9E0-F1
#
_cell.length_a   1.000
_cell.length_b   1.000
_cell.length_c   1.000
_cell.angle_alpha   90.00
_cell.angle_beta   90.00
_cell.angle_gamma   90.00
#
_symmetry.space_group_name_H-M   'P 1'
#
loop_
_entity.id
_entity.type
_entity.pdbx_description
1 polymer ?
#
loop_
_entity_poly.entity_id
_entity_poly.type
_entity_poly.pdbx_seq_one_letter_code
_entity_poly.pdbx_strand_id
1 'polypeptide(L)'
;MTELGPKLRDFAKSGDEENVKKIVTEGGLDAINYKDRIGYTPLHMASMFGHKNICTILLEGGADKTITNSDGETASDVAKGITLGNYIRDFKK
;
A
#
# COMPACT_ATOMS: atom_id res chain seq x y z
N MET A 1 0.14 -4.63 21.17
CA MET A 1 -0.94 -4.42 20.18
C MET A 1 -0.38 -3.46 19.14
N THR A 2 0.06 -4.01 18.02
CA THR A 2 1.12 -3.48 17.15
C THR A 2 0.68 -2.25 16.37
N GLU A 3 1.29 -1.09 16.61
CA GLU A 3 1.11 0.16 15.86
C GLU A 3 1.63 0.10 14.40
N LEU A 4 1.93 -1.10 13.88
CA LEU A 4 2.63 -1.29 12.62
C LEU A 4 1.76 -0.94 11.40
N GLY A 5 0.46 -1.20 11.44
CA GLY A 5 -0.46 -0.84 10.35
C GLY A 5 -0.51 0.67 10.07
N PRO A 6 -0.87 1.51 11.08
CA PRO A 6 -0.84 2.96 10.94
C PRO A 6 0.55 3.49 10.53
N LYS A 7 1.63 2.99 11.14
CA LYS A 7 3.00 3.41 10.79
C LYS A 7 3.36 3.06 9.35
N LEU A 8 3.07 1.84 8.91
CA LEU A 8 3.34 1.41 7.53
C LEU A 8 2.59 2.27 6.53
N ARG A 9 1.33 2.60 6.80
CA ARG A 9 0.54 3.52 5.97
C ARG A 9 1.19 4.90 5.88
N ASP A 10 1.64 5.45 7.02
CA ASP A 10 2.24 6.78 7.07
C ASP A 10 3.60 6.82 6.36
N PHE A 11 4.42 5.77 6.49
CA PHE A 11 5.66 5.61 5.71
C PHE A 11 5.39 5.44 4.21
N ALA A 12 4.37 4.66 3.85
CA ALA A 12 3.96 4.50 2.46
C ALA A 12 3.47 5.81 1.85
N LYS A 13 2.85 6.69 2.65
CA LYS A 13 2.46 8.04 2.25
C LYS A 13 3.66 8.97 2.07
N SER A 14 4.61 8.98 3.01
CA SER A 14 5.75 9.89 2.99
C SER A 14 6.83 9.50 1.98
N GLY A 15 6.86 8.25 1.51
CA GLY A 15 7.91 7.75 0.62
C GLY A 15 9.07 7.08 1.35
N ASP A 16 8.89 6.70 2.61
CA ASP A 16 9.95 6.08 3.43
C ASP A 16 10.11 4.59 3.11
N GLU A 17 10.83 4.31 2.02
CA GLU A 17 11.07 2.95 1.53
C GLU A 17 11.77 2.05 2.55
N GLU A 18 12.67 2.58 3.37
CA GLU A 18 13.46 1.80 4.34
C GLU A 18 12.56 1.25 5.44
N ASN A 19 11.75 2.12 6.06
CA ASN A 19 10.83 1.70 7.11
C ASN A 19 9.70 0.83 6.57
N VAL A 20 9.25 1.05 5.32
CA VAL A 20 8.32 0.14 4.65
C VAL A 20 8.91 -1.26 4.54
N LYS A 21 10.13 -1.41 3.99
CA LYS A 21 10.77 -2.73 3.84
C LYS A 21 10.93 -3.44 5.18
N LYS A 22 11.34 -2.69 6.21
CA LYS A 22 11.50 -3.21 7.56
C LYS A 22 10.19 -3.77 8.09
N ILE A 23 9.12 -2.99 8.06
CA ILE A 23 7.81 -3.45 8.56
C ILE A 23 7.21 -4.56 7.70
N VAL A 24 7.38 -4.55 6.38
CA VAL A 24 6.88 -5.63 5.52
C VAL A 24 7.57 -6.96 5.85
N THR A 25 8.85 -6.94 6.20
CA THR A 25 9.62 -8.14 6.54
C THR A 25 9.33 -8.63 7.97
N GLU A 26 9.09 -7.71 8.91
CA GLU A 26 8.94 -8.02 10.35
C GLU A 26 7.47 -8.10 10.83
N GLY A 27 6.56 -7.41 10.16
CA GLY A 27 5.24 -7.01 10.69
C GLY A 27 4.04 -7.85 10.27
N GLY A 28 4.22 -8.81 9.35
CA GLY A 28 3.17 -9.71 8.89
C GLY A 28 2.05 -9.05 8.06
N LEU A 29 1.11 -9.86 7.55
CA LEU A 29 0.06 -9.43 6.61
C LEU A 29 -0.93 -8.42 7.23
N ASP A 30 -1.16 -8.46 8.54
CA ASP A 30 -2.09 -7.55 9.23
C ASP A 30 -1.68 -6.08 9.10
N ALA A 31 -0.38 -5.79 9.10
CA ALA A 31 0.12 -4.43 8.89
C ALA A 31 0.01 -4.02 7.42
N ILE A 32 0.33 -4.92 6.50
CA ILE A 32 0.36 -4.68 5.04
C ILE A 32 -1.03 -4.33 4.50
N ASN A 33 -2.06 -5.02 4.98
CA ASN A 33 -3.46 -4.80 4.57
C ASN A 33 -4.25 -3.97 5.58
N TYR A 34 -3.57 -3.28 6.51
CA TYR A 34 -4.21 -2.38 7.46
C TYR A 34 -5.09 -1.36 6.71
N LYS A 35 -6.34 -1.21 7.17
CA LYS A 35 -7.28 -0.21 6.67
C LYS A 35 -7.47 0.85 7.74
N ASP A 36 -7.41 2.11 7.33
CA ASP A 36 -7.84 3.19 8.21
C ASP A 36 -9.37 3.36 8.23
N ARG A 37 -9.84 4.41 8.90
CA ARG A 37 -11.28 4.69 9.07
C ARG A 37 -12.03 4.93 7.76
N ILE A 38 -11.32 5.26 6.68
CA ILE A 38 -11.88 5.52 5.34
C ILE A 38 -11.53 4.33 4.41
N GLY A 39 -10.96 3.26 4.95
CA GLY A 39 -10.62 2.06 4.19
C GLY A 39 -9.33 2.16 3.39
N TYR A 40 -8.53 3.21 3.56
CA TYR A 40 -7.26 3.35 2.86
C TYR A 40 -6.20 2.42 3.45
N THR A 41 -5.51 1.70 2.56
CA THR A 41 -4.38 0.82 2.89
C THR A 41 -3.04 1.51 2.63
N PRO A 42 -1.92 0.96 3.15
CA PRO A 42 -0.59 1.40 2.74
C PRO A 42 -0.39 1.43 1.22
N LEU A 43 -0.96 0.46 0.50
CA LEU A 43 -0.87 0.41 -0.97
C LEU A 43 -1.64 1.55 -1.64
N HIS A 44 -2.81 1.96 -1.12
CA HIS A 44 -3.50 3.15 -1.62
C HIS A 44 -2.64 4.40 -1.45
N MET A 45 -2.00 4.58 -0.29
CA MET A 45 -1.16 5.75 -0.04
C MET A 45 0.06 5.76 -0.96
N ALA A 46 0.79 4.64 -1.07
CA ALA A 46 1.93 4.55 -1.99
C ALA A 46 1.52 4.88 -3.43
N SER A 47 0.37 4.35 -3.87
CA SER A 47 -0.17 4.56 -5.22
C SER A 47 -0.56 6.01 -5.48
N MET A 48 -1.32 6.60 -4.56
CA MET A 48 -1.82 7.99 -4.65
C MET A 48 -0.69 9.01 -4.68
N PHE A 49 0.39 8.77 -3.94
CA PHE A 49 1.55 9.66 -3.92
C PHE A 49 2.58 9.34 -5.02
N GLY A 50 2.40 8.25 -5.76
CA GLY A 50 3.24 7.87 -6.91
C GLY A 50 4.52 7.12 -6.53
N HIS A 51 4.58 6.56 -5.33
CA HIS A 51 5.74 5.84 -4.81
C HIS A 51 5.78 4.42 -5.36
N LYS A 52 6.15 4.30 -6.65
CA LYS A 52 6.15 3.01 -7.36
C LYS A 52 6.97 1.92 -6.64
N ASN A 53 8.15 2.25 -6.12
CA ASN A 53 8.99 1.30 -5.40
C ASN A 53 8.29 0.76 -4.15
N ILE A 54 7.63 1.63 -3.38
CA ILE A 54 6.83 1.23 -2.21
C ILE A 54 5.66 0.33 -2.63
N CYS A 55 5.00 0.65 -3.74
CA CYS A 55 3.96 -0.23 -4.29
C CYS A 55 4.52 -1.63 -4.56
N THR A 56 5.69 -1.73 -5.19
CA THR A 56 6.36 -3.01 -5.44
C THR A 56 6.66 -3.76 -4.14
N ILE A 57 7.27 -3.09 -3.15
CA ILE A 57 7.62 -3.71 -1.85
C ILE A 57 6.37 -4.26 -1.15
N LEU A 58 5.28 -3.48 -1.13
CA LEU A 58 4.02 -3.91 -0.52
C LEU A 58 3.40 -5.10 -1.28
N LEU A 59 3.39 -5.06 -2.61
CA LEU A 59 2.83 -6.12 -3.45
C LEU A 59 3.63 -7.43 -3.34
N GLU A 60 4.96 -7.36 -3.35
CA GLU A 60 5.84 -8.50 -3.08
C GLU A 60 5.61 -9.06 -1.67
N GLY A 61 5.41 -8.16 -0.69
CA GLY A 61 5.01 -8.47 0.68
C GLY A 61 3.63 -9.12 0.83
N GLY A 62 2.82 -9.20 -0.23
CA GLY A 62 1.50 -9.81 -0.19
C GLY A 62 0.35 -8.83 0.09
N ALA A 63 0.53 -7.55 -0.22
CA ALA A 63 -0.56 -6.58 -0.20
C ALA A 63 -1.68 -6.99 -1.14
N ASP A 64 -2.92 -6.97 -0.63
CA ASP A 64 -4.11 -7.24 -1.41
C ASP A 64 -4.53 -5.98 -2.17
N LYS A 65 -4.21 -5.97 -3.45
CA LYS A 65 -4.56 -4.89 -4.39
C LYS A 65 -6.06 -4.80 -4.71
N THR A 66 -6.87 -5.76 -4.27
CA THR A 66 -8.33 -5.77 -4.51
C THR A 66 -9.12 -5.08 -3.40
N ILE A 67 -8.47 -4.73 -2.29
CA ILE A 67 -9.11 -3.97 -1.20
C ILE A 67 -9.56 -2.61 -1.72
N THR A 68 -10.81 -2.26 -1.42
CA THR A 68 -11.37 -0.94 -1.71
C THR A 68 -11.46 -0.06 -0.47
N ASN A 69 -11.30 1.25 -0.68
CA ASN A 69 -11.66 2.30 0.27
C ASN A 69 -13.20 2.45 0.39
N SER A 70 -13.67 3.40 1.19
CA SER A 70 -15.09 3.69 1.37
C SER A 70 -15.79 4.20 0.10
N ASP A 71 -15.04 4.72 -0.87
CA ASP A 71 -15.53 5.21 -2.17
C ASP A 71 -15.61 4.07 -3.22
N GLY A 72 -15.20 2.86 -2.86
CA GLY A 72 -15.17 1.71 -3.76
C GLY A 72 -13.94 1.66 -4.67
N GLU A 73 -12.95 2.51 -4.43
CA GLU A 73 -11.72 2.60 -5.22
C GLU A 73 -10.66 1.65 -4.68
N THR A 74 -9.96 0.95 -5.57
CA THR A 74 -8.75 0.19 -5.27
C THR A 74 -7.51 1.08 -5.29
N ALA A 75 -6.37 0.54 -4.86
CA ALA A 75 -5.10 1.24 -4.97
C ALA A 75 -4.74 1.62 -6.42
N SER A 76 -5.14 0.84 -7.42
CA SER A 76 -4.91 1.21 -8.84
C SER A 76 -5.78 2.37 -9.32
N ASP A 77 -6.99 2.52 -8.76
CA ASP A 77 -7.93 3.57 -9.14
C ASP A 77 -7.46 4.94 -8.65
N VAL A 78 -6.90 5.00 -7.44
CA VAL A 78 -6.36 6.24 -6.84
C VAL A 78 -4.93 6.56 -7.27
N ALA A 79 -4.35 5.82 -8.22
CA ALA A 79 -2.93 5.92 -8.57
C ALA A 79 -2.54 7.27 -9.17
N LYS A 80 -1.30 7.72 -8.89
CA LYS A 80 -0.69 8.89 -9.53
C LYS A 80 -0.33 8.60 -10.99
N GLY A 81 -1.34 8.57 -11.84
CA GLY A 81 -1.25 8.34 -13.28
C GLY A 81 -1.53 6.91 -13.73
N ILE A 82 -1.98 6.79 -14.97
CA ILE A 82 -2.45 5.54 -15.60
C ILE A 82 -1.37 4.46 -15.57
N THR A 83 -0.10 4.81 -15.80
CA THR A 83 1.02 3.85 -15.84
C THR A 83 1.19 3.12 -14.50
N LEU A 84 1.10 3.84 -13.38
CA LEU A 84 1.23 3.23 -12.05
C LEU A 84 -0.03 2.42 -11.70
N GLY A 85 -1.22 2.93 -12.03
CA GLY A 85 -2.47 2.20 -11.83
C GLY A 85 -2.48 0.86 -12.56
N ASN A 86 -2.11 0.84 -13.85
CA ASN A 86 -1.98 -0.39 -14.62
C ASN A 86 -0.92 -1.33 -14.03
N TYR A 87 0.22 -0.79 -13.60
CA TYR A 87 1.26 -1.59 -12.95
C TYR A 87 0.75 -2.34 -11.71
N ILE A 88 0.01 -1.65 -10.82
CA ILE A 88 -0.56 -2.26 -9.61
C ILE A 88 -1.64 -3.27 -9.98
N ARG A 89 -2.58 -2.91 -10.87
CA ARG A 89 -3.67 -3.78 -11.31
C ARG A 89 -3.13 -5.08 -11.91
N ASP A 90 -2.13 -4.97 -12.77
CA ASP A 90 -1.60 -6.09 -13.55
C ASP A 90 -0.45 -6.83 -12.84
N PHE A 91 -0.07 -6.40 -11.62
CA PHE A 91 1.00 -7.02 -10.84
C PHE A 91 0.70 -8.51 -10.58
N LYS A 92 1.59 -9.40 -11.02
CA LYS A 92 1.48 -10.83 -10.77
C LYS A 92 2.59 -11.22 -9.79
N LYS A 93 2.19 -11.83 -8.67
CA LYS A 93 3.10 -12.44 -7.70
C LYS A 93 3.40 -13.87 -8.11
#